data_AF-A0A353E0F9-F1
#
_entry.id   AF-A0A353E0F9-F1
#
_cell.length_a   1.000
_cell.length_b   1.000
_cell.length_c   1.000
_cell.angle_alpha   90.00
_cell.angle_beta   90.00
_cell.angle_gamma   90.00
#
_symmetry.space_group_name_H-M   'P 1'
#
loop_
_entity.id
_entity.type
_entity.pdbx_description
1 polymer ?
#
loop_
_entity_poly.entity_id
_entity_poly.type
_entity_poly.pdbx_seq_one_letter_code
_entity_poly.pdbx_strand_id
1 'polypeptide(L)'
;MKNIVTPRLFIAATRQNDGKTTTSLGLLSALKKYYPRIGFIKPVGQRFVDVEQHKIDEDSFLMDKVYGLNCPLPEMSPIAVASDFTKKYL
;
A
#
# COMPACT_ATOMS: atom_id res chain seq x y z
N MET A 1 -18.66 3.51 -3.52
CA MET A 1 -18.95 2.52 -2.46
C MET A 1 -18.92 3.22 -1.11
N LYS A 2 -19.91 3.01 -0.24
CA LYS A 2 -19.88 3.57 1.12
C LYS A 2 -18.93 2.76 2.01
N ASN A 3 -18.35 3.37 3.05
CA ASN A 3 -17.40 2.75 3.98
C ASN A 3 -18.04 1.78 5.01
N ILE A 4 -19.16 1.18 4.61
CA ILE A 4 -19.99 0.24 5.38
C ILE A 4 -20.08 -1.13 4.70
N VAL A 5 -19.88 -1.20 3.37
CA VAL A 5 -19.92 -2.48 2.61
C VAL A 5 -18.55 -3.15 2.62
N THR A 6 -17.49 -2.36 2.50
CA THR A 6 -16.10 -2.79 2.63
C THR A 6 -15.48 -1.93 3.71
N PRO A 7 -15.25 -2.46 4.93
CA PRO A 7 -14.57 -1.72 5.98
C PRO A 7 -13.17 -1.30 5.53
N ARG A 8 -12.78 -0.06 5.84
CA ARG A 8 -11.45 0.46 5.52
C ARG A 8 -10.81 1.02 6.78
N LEU A 9 -9.57 0.63 7.02
CA LEU A 9 -8.73 1.20 8.06
C LEU A 9 -7.72 2.14 7.40
N PHE A 10 -7.78 3.42 7.76
CA PHE A 10 -6.80 4.39 7.33
C PHE A 10 -5.65 4.45 8.35
N ILE A 11 -4.42 4.24 7.86
CA ILE A 11 -3.22 4.27 8.69
C ILE A 11 -2.39 5.49 8.28
N ALA A 12 -2.31 6.46 9.19
CA ALA A 12 -1.50 7.66 9.05
C ALA A 12 -0.31 7.64 10.01
N ALA A 13 0.71 8.42 9.70
CA ALA A 13 1.85 8.67 10.56
C ALA A 13 2.14 10.16 10.61
N THR A 14 2.68 10.63 11.74
CA THR A 14 3.03 12.05 11.90
C THR A 14 4.37 12.39 11.24
N ARG A 15 5.20 11.38 10.96
CA ARG A 15 6.52 11.52 10.36
C ARG A 15 6.80 10.43 9.33
N GLN A 16 7.82 10.64 8.49
CA GLN A 16 8.40 9.59 7.69
C GLN A 16 9.13 8.58 8.61
N ASN A 17 9.09 7.29 8.25
CA ASN A 17 9.70 6.19 9.01
C ASN A 17 9.18 5.97 10.45
N ASP A 18 7.98 6.47 10.76
CA ASP A 18 7.34 6.38 12.09
C ASP A 18 6.67 5.01 12.37
N GLY A 19 7.17 3.93 11.75
CA GLY A 19 6.66 2.56 11.98
C GLY A 19 5.40 2.15 11.20
N LYS A 20 4.80 3.03 10.39
CA LYS A 20 3.56 2.75 9.63
C LYS A 20 3.56 1.43 8.84
N THR A 21 4.70 1.07 8.23
CA THR A 21 4.83 -0.16 7.43
C THR A 21 4.76 -1.39 8.33
N THR A 22 5.50 -1.38 9.44
CA THR A 22 5.48 -2.45 10.46
C THR A 22 4.11 -2.58 11.12
N THR A 23 3.47 -1.46 11.46
CA THR A 23 2.11 -1.47 12.01
C THR A 23 1.11 -2.05 11.01
N SER A 24 1.22 -1.69 9.73
CA SER A 24 0.37 -2.23 8.66
C SER A 24 0.55 -3.75 8.49
N LEU A 25 1.78 -4.27 8.55
CA LEU A 25 2.06 -5.72 8.51
C LEU A 25 1.36 -6.44 9.68
N GLY A 26 1.54 -5.94 10.91
CA GLY A 26 0.94 -6.53 12.10
C GLY A 26 -0.59 -6.53 12.04
N LEU A 27 -1.19 -5.40 11.65
CA LEU A 27 -2.63 -5.28 11.48
C LEU A 27 -3.16 -6.22 10.40
N LEU A 28 -2.50 -6.28 9.24
CA LEU A 28 -2.90 -7.14 8.14
C LEU A 28 -2.85 -8.63 8.55
N SER A 29 -1.78 -9.05 9.25
CA SER A 29 -1.65 -10.38 9.84
C SER A 29 -2.79 -10.74 10.79
N ALA A 30 -3.14 -9.81 11.70
CA ALA A 30 -4.21 -10.02 12.67
C ALA A 30 -5.58 -10.07 11.97
N LEU A 31 -5.86 -9.12 11.08
CA LEU A 31 -7.15 -9.01 10.38
C LEU A 31 -7.39 -10.18 9.42
N LYS A 32 -6.34 -10.72 8.78
CA LYS A 32 -6.45 -11.88 7.89
C LYS A 32 -7.02 -13.13 8.59
N LYS A 33 -6.92 -13.22 9.93
CA LYS A 33 -7.53 -14.31 10.72
C LYS A 33 -9.06 -14.21 10.79
N TYR A 34 -9.62 -13.02 10.58
CA TYR A 34 -11.06 -12.75 10.71
C TYR A 34 -11.73 -12.43 9.37
N TYR A 35 -10.97 -11.88 8.42
CA TYR A 35 -11.48 -11.46 7.12
C TYR A 35 -10.89 -12.33 6.00
N PRO A 36 -11.70 -13.18 5.32
CA PRO A 36 -11.22 -14.05 4.26
C PRO A 36 -10.80 -13.29 3.00
N ARG A 37 -11.27 -12.04 2.83
CA ARG A 37 -10.85 -11.12 1.77
C ARG A 37 -10.35 -9.84 2.39
N ILE A 38 -9.05 -9.59 2.24
CA ILE A 38 -8.39 -8.38 2.72
C ILE A 38 -7.43 -7.88 1.64
N GLY A 39 -7.30 -6.57 1.55
CA GLY A 39 -6.40 -5.90 0.61
C GLY A 39 -5.62 -4.81 1.32
N PHE A 40 -4.58 -4.33 0.65
CA PHE A 40 -3.77 -3.21 1.07
C PHE A 40 -3.65 -2.24 -0.10
N ILE A 41 -3.72 -0.94 0.17
CA ILE A 41 -3.54 0.10 -0.84
C ILE A 41 -2.62 1.17 -0.28
N LYS A 42 -1.62 1.54 -1.07
CA LYS A 42 -0.77 2.70 -0.88
C LYS A 42 -1.02 3.66 -2.04
N PRO A 43 -2.02 4.55 -1.94
CA PRO A 43 -2.48 5.32 -3.10
C PRO A 43 -1.39 6.21 -3.69
N VAL A 44 -0.47 6.70 -2.84
CA VAL A 44 0.67 7.53 -3.24
C VAL A 44 1.94 6.91 -2.66
N GLY A 45 2.76 6.36 -3.56
CA GLY A 45 4.10 5.87 -3.27
C GLY A 45 5.17 6.89 -3.67
N GLN A 46 6.27 6.91 -2.93
CA GLN A 46 7.47 7.69 -3.28
C GLN A 46 8.69 6.79 -3.56
N ARG A 47 8.63 5.53 -3.10
CA ARG A 47 9.70 4.54 -3.22
C ARG A 47 9.16 3.37 -4.02
N PHE A 48 9.89 2.99 -5.06
CA PHE A 48 9.44 1.98 -6.01
C PHE A 48 10.51 0.91 -6.22
N VAL A 49 10.04 -0.31 -6.49
CA VAL A 49 10.84 -1.44 -6.98
C VAL A 49 10.38 -1.80 -8.39
N ASP A 50 11.32 -2.22 -9.23
CA ASP A 50 11.01 -2.69 -10.58
C ASP A 50 10.56 -4.16 -10.52
N VAL A 51 9.32 -4.42 -10.91
CA VAL A 51 8.69 -5.76 -10.95
C VAL A 51 8.00 -5.93 -12.28
N GLU A 52 8.42 -6.90 -13.09
CA GLU A 52 7.76 -7.26 -14.36
C GLU A 52 7.42 -6.03 -15.23
N GLN A 53 8.41 -5.14 -15.41
CA GLN A 53 8.32 -3.87 -16.16
C GLN A 53 7.49 -2.75 -15.52
N HIS A 54 6.98 -2.95 -14.30
CA HIS A 54 6.21 -1.95 -13.56
C HIS A 54 7.02 -1.42 -12.37
N LYS A 55 6.85 -0.12 -12.09
CA LYS A 55 7.31 0.50 -10.84
C LYS A 55 6.26 0.30 -9.77
N ILE A 56 6.52 -0.59 -8.83
CA ILE A 56 5.58 -0.94 -7.76
C ILE A 56 6.04 -0.30 -6.45
N ASP A 57 5.12 0.27 -5.68
CA ASP A 57 5.43 0.82 -4.36
C ASP A 57 5.98 -0.26 -3.42
N GLU A 58 7.06 0.08 -2.69
CA GLU A 58 7.75 -0.85 -1.77
C GLU A 58 6.82 -1.43 -0.70
N ASP A 59 5.94 -0.62 -0.10
CA ASP A 59 5.03 -1.09 0.95
C ASP A 59 4.03 -2.09 0.32
N SER A 60 3.49 -1.79 -0.85
CA SER A 60 2.54 -2.65 -1.56
C SER A 60 3.16 -4.00 -1.96
N PHE A 61 4.36 -3.96 -2.53
CA PHE A 61 5.12 -5.16 -2.87
C PHE A 61 5.43 -6.02 -1.65
N LEU A 62 5.84 -5.40 -0.53
CA LEU A 62 6.11 -6.10 0.72
C LEU A 62 4.87 -6.80 1.26
N MET A 63 3.72 -6.12 1.29
CA MET A 63 2.47 -6.70 1.80
C MET A 63 2.04 -7.91 0.99
N ASP A 64 2.15 -7.82 -0.35
CA ASP A 64 1.85 -8.94 -1.23
C ASP A 64 2.83 -10.10 -1.05
N LYS A 65 4.14 -9.84 -0.98
CA LYS A 65 5.13 -10.91 -0.77
C LYS A 65 4.96 -11.66 0.54
N VAL A 66 4.53 -10.97 1.60
CA VAL A 66 4.34 -11.60 2.91
C VAL A 66 3.00 -12.34 2.99
N TYR A 67 1.94 -11.83 2.37
CA TYR A 67 0.58 -12.35 2.60
C TYR A 67 -0.12 -12.92 1.37
N GLY A 68 0.44 -12.81 0.17
CA GLY A 68 -0.18 -13.23 -1.09
C GLY A 68 -1.53 -12.56 -1.28
N LEU A 69 -1.52 -11.26 -1.54
CA LEU A 69 -2.76 -10.49 -1.66
C LEU A 69 -3.36 -10.77 -3.04
N ASN A 70 -4.64 -11.13 -3.09
CA ASN A 70 -5.35 -11.42 -4.34
C ASN A 70 -5.74 -10.12 -5.07
N CYS A 71 -4.77 -9.26 -5.36
CA CYS A 71 -4.93 -7.97 -6.03
C CYS A 71 -3.72 -7.71 -6.93
N PRO A 72 -3.90 -7.24 -8.18
CA PRO A 72 -2.79 -6.86 -9.03
C PRO A 72 -1.93 -5.76 -8.39
N LEU A 73 -0.62 -5.96 -8.31
CA LEU A 73 0.33 -5.01 -7.71
C LEU A 73 0.19 -3.56 -8.24
N PRO A 74 0.01 -3.32 -9.56
CA PRO A 74 -0.18 -1.96 -10.08
C PRO A 74 -1.42 -1.25 -9.53
N GLU A 75 -2.46 -2.01 -9.16
CA GLU A 75 -3.71 -1.45 -8.62
C GLU A 75 -3.59 -1.09 -7.12
N MET A 76 -2.61 -1.65 -6.42
CA MET A 76 -2.34 -1.35 -5.01
C MET A 76 -1.64 0.00 -4.81
N SER A 77 -0.99 0.53 -5.85
CA SER A 77 -0.31 1.83 -5.83
C SER A 77 -0.58 2.63 -7.13
N PRO A 78 -1.81 3.14 -7.32
CA PRO A 78 -2.24 3.75 -8.57
C PRO A 78 -1.55 5.07 -8.93
N ILE A 79 -0.97 5.78 -7.95
CA ILE A 79 -0.30 7.05 -8.19
C ILE A 79 1.19 6.91 -7.87
N ALA A 80 1.97 6.70 -8.91
CA ALA A 80 3.42 6.76 -8.82
C ALA A 80 3.89 8.22 -8.90
N VAL A 81 4.13 8.84 -7.74
CA VAL A 81 4.68 10.20 -7.70
C VAL A 81 6.20 10.08 -7.65
N ALA A 82 6.85 10.30 -8.79
CA ALA A 82 8.30 10.44 -8.83
C ALA A 82 8.73 11.65 -7.98
N SER A 83 9.91 11.58 -7.36
CA SER A 83 10.43 12.63 -6.48
C SER A 83 10.58 14.00 -7.16
N ASP A 84 10.61 14.03 -8.49
CA ASP A 84 10.67 15.23 -9.32
C ASP A 84 9.30 15.74 -9.78
N PHE A 85 8.20 15.06 -9.46
CA PHE A 85 6.86 15.42 -9.92
C PHE A 85 6.48 16.86 -9.56
N THR A 86 6.69 17.26 -8.30
CA THR A 86 6.42 18.64 -7.85
C THR A 86 7.33 19.67 -8.53
N LYS A 87 8.58 19.30 -8.84
CA LYS A 87 9.52 20.17 -9.55
C LYS A 87 9.23 20.29 -11.04
N LYS A 88 8.57 19.30 -11.64
CA LYS A 88 8.14 19.31 -13.06
C LYS A 88 6.83 20.04 -13.27
N TYR A 89 6.06 20.26 -12.21
CA TYR A 89 4.76 20.92 -12.25
C TYR A 89 4.85 22.44 -12.04
N LEU A 90 5.87 22.91 -11.32
CA LEU A 90 6.20 24.33 -11.12
C LEU A 90 7.17 24.82 -12.20
#